data_AF-A0A8T2MK24-F1
#
_entry.id   AF-A0A8T2MK24-F1
#
_cell.length_a   1.000
_cell.length_b   1.000
_cell.length_c   1.000
_cell.angle_alpha   90.00
_cell.angle_beta   90.00
_cell.angle_gamma   90.00
#
_symmetry.space_group_name_H-M   'P 1'
#
loop_
_entity.id
_entity.type
_entity.pdbx_description
1 polymer ?
#
loop_
_entity_poly.entity_id
_entity_poly.type
_entity_poly.pdbx_seq_one_letter_code
_entity_poly.pdbx_strand_id
1 'polypeptide(L)'
;MKKDVSEALGFVPQKEIVYNKLLPYADKLDEESNEILAQIKGNLARAVQVRELWPGVLFWTRKLSTYIRLYGRKFSKDDHVLFIKLLYELVTIPTLEIGIMQGFARLLVALLKKKELLSQDDLELPWRPLYELYERILYSKTEHLGLNWFPKY
;
A
#
# COMPACT_ATOMS: atom_id res chain seq x y z
N MET A 1 34.89 1.37 8.39
CA MET A 1 33.78 1.27 9.37
C MET A 1 32.47 1.43 8.62
N LYS A 2 31.74 0.33 8.36
CA LYS A 2 30.36 0.44 7.89
C LYS A 2 29.55 0.89 9.10
N LYS A 3 29.14 2.16 9.16
CA LYS A 3 28.01 2.52 10.04
C LYS A 3 26.86 1.60 9.63
N ASP A 4 26.24 0.95 10.61
CA ASP A 4 25.14 0.05 10.33
C ASP A 4 24.08 0.84 9.54
N VAL A 5 23.73 0.36 8.35
CA VAL A 5 22.79 1.06 7.44
C VAL A 5 21.45 1.34 8.15
N SER A 6 21.12 0.55 9.17
CA SER A 6 19.99 0.76 10.07
C SER A 6 20.11 2.01 10.96
N GLU A 7 21.31 2.39 11.42
CA GLU A 7 21.51 3.64 12.18
C GLU A 7 21.31 4.87 11.30
N ALA A 8 21.71 4.80 10.03
CA ALA A 8 21.52 5.92 9.09
C ALA A 8 20.06 6.08 8.66
N LEU A 9 19.32 4.98 8.49
CA LEU A 9 17.92 5.01 8.07
C LEU A 9 16.94 5.21 9.24
N GLY A 10 17.33 4.88 10.47
CA GLY A 10 16.46 4.90 11.65
C GLY A 10 15.46 3.74 11.72
N PHE A 11 15.52 2.79 10.78
CA PHE A 11 14.74 1.55 10.77
C PHE A 11 15.47 0.46 9.99
N VAL A 12 14.97 -0.78 10.09
CA VAL A 12 15.49 -1.93 9.32
C VAL A 12 14.62 -2.14 8.08
N PRO A 13 15.15 -1.93 6.86
CA PRO A 13 14.45 -2.27 5.61
C PRO A 13 14.19 -3.77 5.49
N GLN A 14 13.04 -4.16 4.95
CA GLN A 14 12.71 -5.59 4.77
C GLN A 14 13.32 -6.19 3.51
N LYS A 15 13.07 -5.57 2.34
CA LYS A 15 13.48 -6.12 1.04
C LYS A 15 13.64 -5.01 0.00
N GLU A 16 14.82 -4.42 0.02
CA GLU A 16 15.24 -3.40 -0.93
C GLU A 16 15.49 -3.98 -2.33
N ILE A 17 15.49 -3.12 -3.34
CA ILE A 17 15.94 -3.49 -4.68
C ILE A 17 17.48 -3.48 -4.70
N VAL A 18 18.07 -4.65 -4.90
CA VAL A 18 19.54 -4.84 -4.89
C VAL A 18 20.24 -3.93 -5.91
N TYR A 19 19.60 -3.71 -7.06
CA TYR A 19 20.16 -2.92 -8.17
C TYR A 19 20.33 -1.43 -7.84
N ASN A 20 19.60 -0.89 -6.86
CA ASN A 20 19.73 0.51 -6.47
C ASN A 20 21.13 0.83 -5.92
N LYS A 21 21.80 -0.17 -5.33
CA LYS A 21 23.19 -0.06 -4.83
C LYS A 21 24.23 0.03 -5.95
N LEU A 22 23.85 -0.28 -7.19
CA LEU A 22 24.73 -0.25 -8.37
C LEU A 22 24.65 1.08 -9.12
N LEU A 23 23.78 2.00 -8.70
CA LEU A 23 23.63 3.29 -9.35
C LEU A 23 24.79 4.22 -8.98
N PRO A 24 25.24 5.11 -9.90
CA PRO A 24 26.31 6.07 -9.62
C PRO A 24 26.02 7.05 -8.47
N TYR A 25 24.74 7.18 -8.10
CA TYR A 25 24.23 8.07 -7.05
C TYR A 25 23.57 7.29 -5.91
N ALA A 26 23.97 6.03 -5.69
CA ALA A 26 23.40 5.16 -4.66
C ALA A 26 23.50 5.76 -3.24
N ASP A 27 24.51 6.59 -3.00
CA ASP A 27 24.75 7.34 -1.76
C ASP A 27 23.61 8.32 -1.41
N LYS A 28 22.90 8.84 -2.41
CA LYS A 28 21.80 9.80 -2.22
C LYS A 28 20.43 9.15 -2.01
N LEU A 29 20.31 7.87 -2.36
CA LEU A 29 19.01 7.18 -2.37
C LEU A 29 18.44 6.95 -0.97
N ASP A 30 19.31 6.79 0.03
CA ASP A 30 18.88 6.55 1.41
C ASP A 30 18.13 7.76 1.97
N GLU A 31 18.69 8.96 1.81
CA GLU A 31 18.06 10.22 2.22
C GLU A 31 16.78 10.50 1.43
N GLU A 32 16.84 10.39 0.10
CA GLU A 32 15.69 10.63 -0.78
C GLU A 32 14.52 9.69 -0.45
N SER A 33 14.79 8.40 -0.30
CA SER A 33 13.76 7.41 -0.01
C SER A 33 13.14 7.60 1.38
N ASN A 34 13.90 8.07 2.37
CA ASN A 34 13.40 8.38 3.70
C ASN A 34 12.48 9.60 3.69
N GLU A 35 12.86 10.66 2.97
CA GLU A 35 12.02 11.85 2.81
C GLU A 35 10.70 11.51 2.12
N ILE A 36 10.75 10.77 1.01
CA ILE A 36 9.55 10.35 0.28
C ILE A 36 8.66 9.47 1.16
N LEU A 37 9.23 8.53 1.92
CA LEU A 37 8.46 7.67 2.82
C LEU A 37 7.78 8.49 3.92
N ALA A 38 8.47 9.46 4.52
CA ALA A 38 7.91 10.35 5.52
C ALA A 38 6.73 11.17 4.97
N GLN A 39 6.87 11.71 3.75
CA GLN A 39 5.79 12.42 3.06
C GLN A 39 4.60 11.51 2.78
N ILE A 40 4.83 10.28 2.31
CA ILE A 40 3.77 9.29 2.08
C ILE A 40 3.02 9.01 3.38
N LYS A 41 3.74 8.67 4.47
CA LYS A 41 3.12 8.36 5.77
C LYS A 41 2.29 9.54 6.29
N GLY A 42 2.89 10.73 6.35
CA GLY A 42 2.24 11.90 6.90
C GLY A 42 1.01 12.34 6.12
N ASN A 43 1.11 12.38 4.79
CA ASN A 43 0.01 12.87 3.96
C ASN A 43 -1.07 11.80 3.68
N LEU A 44 -0.70 10.51 3.61
CA LEU A 44 -1.69 9.43 3.53
C LEU A 44 -2.55 9.39 4.80
N ALA A 45 -1.92 9.46 5.97
CA ALA A 45 -2.64 9.49 7.25
C ALA A 45 -3.56 10.72 7.34
N ARG A 46 -3.05 11.91 6.97
CA ARG A 46 -3.85 13.14 6.94
C ARG A 46 -5.05 13.02 6.00
N ALA A 47 -4.85 12.54 4.77
CA ALA A 47 -5.91 12.37 3.78
C ALA A 47 -7.01 11.41 4.26
N VAL A 48 -6.63 10.30 4.92
CA VAL A 48 -7.58 9.38 5.52
C VAL A 48 -8.34 10.05 6.68
N GLN A 49 -7.64 10.80 7.54
CA GLN A 49 -8.25 11.48 8.68
C GLN A 49 -9.29 12.53 8.27
N VAL A 50 -9.03 13.29 7.19
CA VAL A 50 -9.99 14.26 6.63
C VAL A 50 -11.02 13.61 5.71
N ARG A 51 -10.97 12.29 5.51
CA ARG A 51 -11.84 11.50 4.63
C ARG A 51 -11.80 11.92 3.15
N GLU A 52 -10.68 12.47 2.71
CA GLU A 52 -10.46 12.88 1.33
C GLU A 52 -9.98 11.68 0.49
N LEU A 53 -10.90 10.75 0.18
CA LEU A 53 -10.57 9.54 -0.58
C LEU A 53 -10.07 9.85 -2.01
N TRP A 54 -10.65 10.87 -2.63
CA TRP A 54 -10.23 11.43 -3.92
C TRP A 54 -10.18 12.96 -3.84
N PRO A 55 -9.10 13.61 -4.31
CA PRO A 55 -7.86 13.02 -4.85
C PRO A 55 -6.87 12.50 -3.79
N GLY A 56 -6.99 12.92 -2.53
CA GLY A 56 -6.01 12.71 -1.46
C GLY A 56 -5.48 11.28 -1.29
N VAL A 57 -6.30 10.36 -0.75
CA VAL A 57 -5.85 8.98 -0.44
C VAL A 57 -5.40 8.25 -1.69
N LEU A 58 -6.10 8.40 -2.82
CA LEU A 58 -5.73 7.72 -4.07
C LEU A 58 -4.40 8.25 -4.63
N PHE A 59 -4.10 9.54 -4.49
CA PHE A 59 -2.81 10.11 -4.88
C PHE A 59 -1.66 9.51 -4.07
N TRP A 60 -1.78 9.47 -2.74
CA TRP A 60 -0.72 8.94 -1.88
C TRP A 60 -0.57 7.42 -1.98
N THR A 61 -1.67 6.69 -2.22
CA THR A 61 -1.64 5.26 -2.58
C THR A 61 -0.85 5.04 -3.87
N ARG A 62 -1.05 5.87 -4.91
CA ARG A 62 -0.27 5.79 -6.16
C ARG A 62 1.20 6.11 -5.92
N LYS A 63 1.50 7.12 -5.09
CA LYS A 63 2.88 7.46 -4.70
C LYS A 63 3.56 6.30 -3.97
N LEU A 64 2.88 5.63 -3.03
CA LEU A 64 3.39 4.43 -2.36
C LEU A 64 3.60 3.26 -3.32
N SER A 65 2.72 3.08 -4.30
CA SER A 65 2.91 2.07 -5.36
C SER A 65 4.18 2.34 -6.18
N THR A 66 4.45 3.60 -6.51
CA THR A 66 5.68 4.01 -7.20
C THR A 66 6.90 3.86 -6.31
N TYR A 67 6.79 4.21 -5.02
CA TYR A 67 7.85 4.02 -4.04
C TYR A 67 8.29 2.55 -3.96
N ILE A 68 7.34 1.63 -3.84
CA ILE A 68 7.63 0.19 -3.81
C ILE A 68 8.28 -0.28 -5.12
N ARG A 69 7.90 0.31 -6.25
CA ARG A 69 8.47 -0.02 -7.57
C ARG A 69 9.92 0.44 -7.69
N LEU A 70 10.26 1.60 -7.14
CA LEU A 70 11.59 2.22 -7.27
C LEU A 70 12.58 1.75 -6.18
N TYR A 71 12.12 1.65 -4.93
CA TYR A 71 12.99 1.38 -3.77
C TYR A 71 12.78 -0.02 -3.18
N GLY A 72 11.73 -0.73 -3.59
CA GLY A 72 11.33 -1.98 -2.98
C GLY A 72 10.60 -1.74 -1.65
N ARG A 73 10.78 -2.64 -0.68
CA ARG A 73 10.18 -2.53 0.66
C ARG A 73 11.20 -1.92 1.61
N LYS A 74 11.54 -0.66 1.35
CA LYS A 74 12.45 0.14 2.16
C LYS A 74 11.70 0.87 3.28
N PHE A 75 11.00 0.11 4.10
CA PHE A 75 10.27 0.55 5.29
C PHE A 75 10.32 -0.55 6.35
N SER A 76 10.03 -0.19 7.61
CA SER A 76 10.04 -1.13 8.73
C SER A 76 8.96 -2.21 8.60
N LYS A 77 9.08 -3.28 9.40
CA LYS A 77 8.04 -4.31 9.51
C LYS A 77 6.73 -3.73 10.03
N ASP A 78 6.81 -2.87 11.03
CA ASP A 78 5.65 -2.22 11.64
C ASP A 78 4.92 -1.33 10.63
N ASP A 79 5.66 -0.53 9.84
CA ASP A 79 5.09 0.30 8.80
C ASP A 79 4.40 -0.54 7.71
N HIS A 80 4.98 -1.69 7.36
CA HIS A 80 4.37 -2.60 6.39
C HIS A 80 3.02 -3.14 6.88
N VAL A 81 2.95 -3.56 8.15
CA VAL A 81 1.70 -4.02 8.76
C VAL A 81 0.68 -2.88 8.82
N LEU A 82 1.10 -1.67 9.18
CA LEU A 82 0.21 -0.49 9.20
C LEU A 82 -0.32 -0.14 7.81
N PHE A 83 0.51 -0.16 6.77
CA PHE A 83 0.05 0.07 5.40
C PHE A 83 -0.97 -0.98 4.95
N ILE A 84 -0.74 -2.26 5.29
CA ILE A 84 -1.67 -3.33 4.94
C ILE A 84 -3.00 -3.15 5.67
N LYS A 85 -2.98 -2.95 6.99
CA LYS A 85 -4.21 -2.75 7.79
C LYS A 85 -4.99 -1.54 7.29
N LEU A 86 -4.32 -0.41 7.06
CA LEU A 86 -4.95 0.80 6.54
C LEU A 86 -5.61 0.57 5.18
N LEU A 87 -4.90 -0.03 4.22
CA LEU A 87 -5.45 -0.28 2.89
C LEU A 87 -6.53 -1.35 2.89
N TYR A 88 -6.42 -2.34 3.76
CA TYR A 88 -7.45 -3.36 3.94
C TYR A 88 -8.77 -2.70 4.34
N GLU A 89 -8.75 -1.89 5.42
CA GLU A 89 -9.93 -1.14 5.88
C GLU A 89 -10.49 -0.22 4.80
N LEU A 90 -9.62 0.46 4.05
CA LEU A 90 -10.04 1.33 2.94
C LEU A 90 -10.71 0.55 1.80
N VAL A 91 -10.19 -0.62 1.41
CA VAL A 91 -10.77 -1.46 0.35
C VAL A 91 -12.13 -2.02 0.76
N THR A 92 -12.31 -2.31 2.05
CA THR A 92 -13.53 -2.92 2.59
C THR A 92 -14.60 -1.90 2.96
N ILE A 93 -14.41 -0.61 2.68
CA ILE A 93 -15.44 0.42 2.89
C ILE A 93 -16.71 0.04 2.09
N PRO A 94 -17.87 -0.11 2.77
CA PRO A 94 -19.14 -0.33 2.09
C PRO A 94 -19.42 0.81 1.12
N THR A 95 -19.99 0.52 -0.05
CA THR A 95 -20.35 1.52 -1.08
C THR A 95 -19.18 2.32 -1.67
N LEU A 96 -17.92 1.93 -1.42
CA LEU A 96 -16.78 2.55 -2.07
C LEU A 96 -16.90 2.43 -3.60
N GLU A 97 -16.58 3.52 -4.30
CA GLU A 97 -16.53 3.57 -5.76
C GLU A 97 -15.54 2.55 -6.33
N ILE A 98 -15.97 1.80 -7.34
CA ILE A 98 -15.23 0.69 -7.95
C ILE A 98 -13.84 1.15 -8.46
N GLY A 99 -13.75 2.34 -9.07
CA GLY A 99 -12.49 2.88 -9.59
C GLY A 99 -11.46 3.15 -8.50
N ILE A 100 -11.89 3.77 -7.40
CA ILE A 100 -11.05 4.06 -6.22
C ILE A 100 -10.65 2.74 -5.54
N MET A 101 -11.61 1.85 -5.33
CA MET A 101 -11.41 0.52 -4.76
C MET A 101 -10.36 -0.27 -5.53
N GLN A 102 -10.41 -0.26 -6.87
CA GLN A 102 -9.41 -0.96 -7.70
C GLN A 102 -7.99 -0.41 -7.46
N GLY A 103 -7.85 0.90 -7.26
CA GLY A 103 -6.58 1.54 -6.92
C GLY A 103 -6.00 1.02 -5.60
N PHE A 104 -6.83 0.97 -4.56
CA PHE A 104 -6.41 0.46 -3.25
C PHE A 104 -6.13 -1.05 -3.28
N ALA A 105 -6.99 -1.83 -3.94
CA ALA A 105 -6.83 -3.28 -4.06
C ALA A 105 -5.52 -3.67 -4.77
N ARG A 106 -5.14 -2.96 -5.83
CA ARG A 106 -3.86 -3.19 -6.52
C ARG A 106 -2.66 -2.99 -5.59
N LEU A 107 -2.67 -1.94 -4.76
CA LEU A 107 -1.59 -1.72 -3.81
C LEU A 107 -1.61 -2.76 -2.68
N LEU A 108 -2.79 -3.11 -2.16
CA LEU A 108 -2.93 -4.13 -1.12
C LEU A 108 -2.37 -5.48 -1.60
N VAL A 109 -2.71 -5.91 -2.82
CA VAL A 109 -2.13 -7.11 -3.44
C VAL A 109 -0.62 -6.96 -3.60
N ALA A 110 -0.13 -5.78 -4.00
CA ALA A 110 1.31 -5.55 -4.14
C ALA A 110 2.06 -5.66 -2.81
N LEU A 111 1.48 -5.22 -1.68
CA LEU A 111 2.05 -5.35 -0.34
C LEU A 111 2.08 -6.81 0.11
N LEU A 112 0.94 -7.52 -0.02
CA LEU A 112 0.77 -8.93 0.37
C LEU A 112 1.50 -9.94 -0.53
N LYS A 113 2.02 -9.51 -1.69
CA LYS A 113 2.67 -10.39 -2.69
C LYS A 113 3.85 -11.20 -2.14
N LYS A 114 4.60 -10.67 -1.18
CA LYS A 114 5.80 -11.30 -0.60
C LYS A 114 5.49 -11.87 0.78
N LYS A 115 4.93 -13.07 0.81
CA LYS A 115 4.48 -13.74 2.04
C LYS A 115 5.63 -14.05 3.00
N GLU A 116 6.85 -14.19 2.50
CA GLU A 116 8.03 -14.49 3.31
C GLU A 116 8.42 -13.37 4.29
N LEU A 117 7.83 -12.18 4.16
CA LEU A 117 8.16 -11.00 4.96
C LEU A 117 7.28 -10.82 6.19
N LEU A 118 6.17 -11.55 6.29
CA LEU A 118 5.18 -11.43 7.36
C LEU A 118 4.85 -12.83 7.89
N SER A 119 4.92 -12.99 9.20
CA SER A 119 4.39 -14.15 9.92
C SER A 119 2.88 -13.98 10.13
N GLN A 120 2.22 -15.08 10.48
CA GLN A 120 0.82 -15.06 10.93
C GLN A 120 0.65 -14.18 12.18
N ASP A 121 1.61 -14.19 13.10
CA ASP A 121 1.57 -13.39 14.33
C ASP A 121 1.63 -11.88 14.06
N ASP A 122 2.17 -11.46 12.91
CA ASP A 122 2.32 -10.04 12.58
C ASP A 122 1.04 -9.45 11.98
N LEU A 123 0.25 -10.29 11.29
CA LEU A 123 -0.87 -9.82 10.48
C LEU A 123 -2.02 -10.82 10.47
N GLU A 124 -3.11 -10.42 11.10
CA GLU A 124 -4.40 -11.07 11.02
C GLU A 124 -5.38 -10.15 10.29
N LEU A 125 -6.02 -10.66 9.23
CA LEU A 125 -7.03 -9.95 8.46
C LEU A 125 -8.34 -10.72 8.50
N PRO A 126 -9.47 -10.09 8.85
CA PRO A 126 -10.75 -10.78 8.85
C PRO A 126 -11.13 -11.17 7.41
N TRP A 127 -11.73 -12.35 7.22
CA TRP A 127 -12.13 -12.79 5.88
C TRP A 127 -13.49 -12.22 5.45
N ARG A 128 -14.37 -11.93 6.42
CA ARG A 128 -15.77 -11.58 6.17
C ARG A 128 -15.96 -10.30 5.34
N PRO A 129 -15.25 -9.18 5.59
CA PRO A 129 -15.40 -7.98 4.75
C PRO A 129 -15.00 -8.23 3.29
N LEU A 130 -14.03 -9.12 3.03
CA LEU A 130 -13.67 -9.53 1.66
C LEU A 130 -14.76 -10.39 1.01
N TYR A 131 -15.43 -11.24 1.78
CA TYR A 131 -16.57 -12.03 1.29
C TYR A 131 -17.74 -11.13 0.90
N GLU A 132 -18.10 -10.17 1.76
CA GLU A 132 -19.16 -9.19 1.48
C GLU A 132 -18.81 -8.33 0.25
N LEU A 133 -17.53 -7.98 0.10
CA LEU A 133 -17.03 -7.30 -1.10
C LEU A 133 -17.15 -8.16 -2.35
N TYR A 134 -16.80 -9.44 -2.26
CA TYR A 134 -16.89 -10.42 -3.34
C TYR A 134 -18.34 -10.61 -3.80
N GLU A 135 -19.28 -10.81 -2.87
CA GLU A 135 -20.70 -10.91 -3.19
C GLU A 135 -21.22 -9.65 -3.87
N ARG A 136 -20.85 -8.48 -3.37
CA ARG A 136 -21.29 -7.19 -3.93
C ARG A 136 -20.83 -6.99 -5.38
N ILE A 137 -19.63 -7.45 -5.72
CA ILE A 137 -19.05 -7.23 -7.05
C ILE A 137 -19.51 -8.31 -8.03
N LEU A 138 -19.35 -9.60 -7.70
CA LEU A 138 -19.63 -10.68 -8.66
C LEU A 138 -21.09 -11.11 -8.72
N TYR A 139 -21.84 -10.94 -7.63
CA TYR A 139 -23.25 -11.31 -7.54
C TYR A 139 -24.14 -10.07 -7.40
N SER A 140 -23.74 -8.99 -8.08
CA SER A 140 -24.45 -7.72 -8.10
C SER A 140 -25.86 -7.87 -8.69
N LYS A 141 -26.88 -7.68 -7.85
CA LYS A 141 -28.30 -7.72 -8.26
C LYS A 141 -28.69 -6.58 -9.21
N THR A 142 -27.82 -5.61 -9.43
CA THR A 142 -28.12 -4.39 -10.19
C THR A 142 -27.22 -4.20 -11.40
N GLU A 143 -26.24 -5.09 -11.61
CA GLU A 143 -25.36 -5.05 -12.79
C GLU A 143 -26.13 -5.34 -14.08
N HIS A 144 -26.98 -6.38 -14.08
CA HIS A 144 -27.83 -6.70 -15.24
C HIS A 144 -28.86 -5.61 -15.57
N LEU A 145 -29.12 -4.69 -14.63
CA LEU A 145 -29.97 -3.52 -14.81
C LEU A 145 -29.20 -2.30 -15.36
N GLY A 146 -27.88 -2.40 -15.54
CA GLY A 146 -27.01 -1.30 -15.99
C GLY A 146 -26.78 -0.21 -14.93
N LEU A 147 -27.12 -0.45 -13.67
CA LEU A 147 -26.93 0.51 -12.58
C LEU A 147 -25.49 0.49 -12.02
N ASN A 148 -24.79 -0.63 -12.19
CA ASN A 148 -23.39 -0.79 -11.83
C ASN A 148 -22.58 -1.14 -13.09
N TRP A 149 -21.46 -0.43 -13.29
CA TRP A 149 -20.54 -0.67 -14.40
C TRP A 149 -19.21 -1.13 -13.84
N PHE A 150 -18.93 -2.43 -13.95
CA PHE A 150 -17.64 -2.98 -13.56
C PHE A 150 -16.65 -2.93 -14.74
N PRO A 151 -15.35 -2.66 -14.50
CA PRO A 151 -14.34 -2.77 -15.53
C PRO A 151 -14.33 -4.18 -16.14
N LYS A 152 -14.33 -4.27 -17.47
CA LYS A 152 -14.14 -5.56 -18.16
C LYS A 152 -12.71 -6.07 -17.91
N TYR A 153 -12.60 -7.37 -17.64
CA TYR A 153 -11.35 -8.09 -17.39
C TYR A 153 -10.40 -8.05 -18.60
#